data_AF-U9TE52-F1
#
_entry.id   AF-U9TE52-F1
#
_cell.length_a   1.000
_cell.length_b   1.000
_cell.length_c   1.000
_cell.angle_alpha   90.00
_cell.angle_beta   90.00
_cell.angle_gamma   90.00
#
_symmetry.space_group_name_H-M   'P 1'
#
loop_
_entity.id
_entity.type
_entity.pdbx_description
1 polymer ?
#
loop_
_entity_poly.entity_id
_entity_poly.type
_entity_poly.pdbx_seq_one_letter_code
_entity_poly.pdbx_strand_id
1 'polypeptide(L)'
;MSAIPNQRPTADELYDILVIWWNASNGNYQNEEKFGDKVKEIKAIFDEANKEIPNISTSYEKIPDAIYTSRVFTFSNLPKPVNSSIITSYLEDEEDNKDCQDSKLFDLEVPSN
;
A
#
# COMPACT_ATOMS: atom_id res chain seq x y z
N MET A 1 7.46 -2.86 4.63
CA MET A 1 8.72 -2.24 5.09
C MET A 1 8.70 -2.19 6.60
N SER A 2 9.74 -2.69 7.29
CA SER A 2 9.75 -2.68 8.77
C SER A 2 9.94 -1.26 9.30
N ALA A 3 9.12 -0.90 10.30
CA ALA A 3 9.31 0.35 11.04
C ALA A 3 10.61 0.30 11.86
N ILE A 4 11.08 -0.89 12.23
CA ILE A 4 12.30 -1.11 13.01
C ILE A 4 13.53 -0.96 12.10
N PRO A 5 14.44 0.00 12.36
CA PRO A 5 15.52 0.34 11.43
C PRO A 5 16.44 -0.83 11.03
N ASN A 6 16.81 -1.69 11.99
CA ASN A 6 17.71 -2.84 11.75
C ASN A 6 17.04 -4.03 11.04
N GLN A 7 15.72 -3.98 10.83
CA GLN A 7 14.99 -4.95 10.03
C GLN A 7 14.68 -4.44 8.62
N ARG A 8 15.14 -3.24 8.27
CA ARG A 8 15.00 -2.71 6.92
C ARG A 8 16.11 -3.31 6.05
N PRO A 9 15.81 -3.61 4.78
CA PRO A 9 16.86 -3.88 3.82
C PRO A 9 17.76 -2.66 3.69
N THR A 10 19.04 -2.92 3.47
CA THR A 10 19.99 -1.92 2.99
C THR A 10 19.57 -1.40 1.61
N ALA A 11 20.13 -0.27 1.20
CA ALA A 11 19.85 0.29 -0.13
C ALA A 11 20.23 -0.70 -1.25
N ASP A 12 21.31 -1.44 -1.08
CA ASP A 12 21.79 -2.43 -2.06
C ASP A 12 20.86 -3.65 -2.13
N GLU A 13 20.40 -4.17 -0.98
CA GLU A 13 19.41 -5.26 -0.94
C GLU A 13 18.08 -4.83 -1.57
N LEU A 14 17.64 -3.60 -1.32
CA LEU A 14 16.42 -3.05 -1.95
C LEU A 14 16.59 -2.93 -3.46
N TYR A 15 17.75 -2.45 -3.93
CA TYR A 15 18.06 -2.37 -5.35
C TYR A 15 18.01 -3.74 -6.01
N ASP A 16 18.63 -4.76 -5.42
CA ASP A 16 18.61 -6.12 -5.93
C ASP A 16 17.16 -6.66 -6.02
N ILE A 17 16.31 -6.41 -5.02
CA ILE A 17 14.88 -6.80 -5.03
C ILE A 17 14.14 -6.13 -6.20
N LEU A 18 14.34 -4.82 -6.41
CA LEU A 18 13.66 -4.08 -7.48
C LEU A 18 14.12 -4.55 -8.86
N VAL A 19 15.41 -4.86 -9.03
CA VAL A 19 15.95 -5.43 -10.27
C VAL A 19 15.32 -6.78 -10.58
N ILE A 20 15.16 -7.65 -9.57
CA ILE A 20 14.49 -8.95 -9.73
C ILE A 20 13.06 -8.74 -10.24
N TRP A 21 12.30 -7.84 -9.61
CA TRP A 21 10.90 -7.55 -10.00
C TRP A 21 10.81 -7.03 -11.43
N TRP A 22 11.65 -6.06 -11.80
CA TRP A 22 11.71 -5.50 -13.14
C TRP A 22 11.98 -6.58 -14.21
N ASN A 23 12.94 -7.47 -13.96
CA ASN A 23 13.28 -8.55 -14.88
C ASN A 23 12.15 -9.58 -15.01
N ALA A 24 11.51 -9.94 -13.89
CA ALA A 24 10.37 -10.87 -13.87
C ALA A 24 9.17 -10.31 -14.65
N SER A 25 8.87 -9.02 -14.52
CA SER A 25 7.76 -8.37 -15.24
C SER A 25 8.05 -8.17 -16.73
N ASN A 26 9.29 -7.86 -17.11
CA ASN A 26 9.64 -7.59 -18.51
C ASN A 26 10.01 -8.84 -19.32
N GLY A 27 10.02 -10.02 -18.70
CA GLY A 27 10.45 -11.27 -19.35
C GLY A 27 11.91 -11.25 -19.83
N ASN A 28 12.73 -10.35 -19.26
CA ASN A 28 14.13 -10.19 -19.66
C ASN A 28 15.02 -10.95 -18.68
N TYR A 29 15.34 -12.19 -19.03
CA TYR A 29 16.05 -13.15 -18.20
C TYR A 29 17.58 -13.09 -18.35
N GLN A 30 18.13 -11.99 -18.86
CA GLN A 30 19.57 -11.85 -19.10
C GLN A 30 20.43 -12.04 -17.84
N ASN A 31 19.84 -12.01 -16.65
CA ASN A 31 20.51 -12.23 -15.36
C ASN A 31 20.15 -13.58 -14.69
N GLU A 32 19.80 -14.62 -15.47
CA GLU A 32 19.49 -15.97 -14.97
C GLU A 32 20.57 -16.52 -14.03
N GLU A 33 21.84 -16.18 -14.26
CA GLU A 33 22.97 -16.67 -13.48
C GLU A 33 22.99 -16.14 -12.03
N LYS A 34 22.43 -14.95 -11.77
CA LYS A 34 22.41 -14.33 -10.42
C LYS A 34 21.05 -14.48 -9.72
N PHE A 35 19.95 -14.57 -10.46
CA PHE A 35 18.59 -14.51 -9.91
C PHE A 35 17.59 -15.49 -10.53
N GLY A 36 18.03 -16.44 -11.37
CA GLY A 36 17.16 -17.29 -12.18
C GLY A 36 16.07 -18.02 -11.39
N ASP A 37 16.39 -18.59 -10.24
CA ASP A 37 15.42 -19.34 -9.43
C ASP A 37 14.34 -18.43 -8.84
N LYS A 38 14.72 -17.26 -8.30
CA LYS A 38 13.79 -16.27 -7.73
C LYS A 38 12.86 -15.69 -8.79
N VAL A 39 13.38 -15.41 -9.98
CA VAL A 39 12.59 -14.89 -11.10
C VAL A 39 11.55 -15.92 -11.56
N LYS A 40 11.91 -17.21 -11.62
CA LYS A 40 10.98 -18.30 -11.95
C LYS A 40 9.86 -18.45 -10.92
N GLU A 41 10.20 -18.38 -9.63
CA GLU A 41 9.22 -18.44 -8.54
C GLU A 41 8.21 -17.29 -8.61
N ILE A 42 8.70 -16.06 -8.74
CA ILE A 42 7.84 -14.86 -8.87
C ILE A 42 6.92 -14.99 -10.08
N LYS A 43 7.45 -15.42 -11.22
CA LYS A 43 6.65 -15.63 -12.43
C LYS A 43 5.54 -16.67 -12.22
N ALA A 44 5.84 -17.78 -11.55
CA ALA A 44 4.84 -18.81 -11.25
C ALA A 44 3.69 -18.24 -10.40
N ILE A 45 4.01 -17.40 -9.41
CA ILE A 45 3.00 -16.72 -8.59
C ILE A 45 2.12 -15.79 -9.44
N PHE A 46 2.72 -14.99 -10.34
CA PHE A 46 1.95 -14.13 -11.25
C PHE A 46 1.09 -14.93 -12.24
N ASP A 47 1.62 -16.03 -12.79
CA ASP A 47 0.88 -16.89 -13.70
C ASP A 47 -0.31 -17.57 -13.01
N GLU A 48 -0.17 -17.96 -11.74
CA GLU A 48 -1.26 -18.49 -10.92
C GLU A 48 -2.30 -17.41 -10.60
N ALA A 49 -1.87 -16.23 -10.17
CA ALA A 49 -2.77 -15.11 -9.92
C ALA A 49 -3.56 -14.71 -11.18
N ASN A 50 -2.90 -14.69 -12.35
CA ASN A 50 -3.55 -14.38 -13.63
C ASN A 50 -4.65 -15.38 -14.01
N LYS A 51 -4.57 -16.64 -13.56
CA LYS A 51 -5.64 -17.63 -13.76
C LYS A 51 -6.83 -17.40 -12.82
N GLU A 52 -6.58 -16.84 -11.64
CA GLU A 52 -7.62 -16.54 -10.66
C GLU A 52 -8.31 -15.19 -10.90
N ILE A 53 -7.63 -14.22 -11.55
CA ILE A 53 -8.22 -12.91 -11.86
C ILE A 53 -9.59 -13.01 -12.56
N PRO A 54 -9.81 -13.88 -13.56
CA PRO A 54 -11.14 -14.04 -14.17
C PRO A 54 -12.21 -14.58 -13.21
N ASN A 55 -11.80 -15.28 -12.15
CA ASN A 55 -12.70 -15.87 -11.15
C ASN A 55 -13.04 -14.89 -10.02
N ILE A 56 -12.32 -13.76 -9.89
CA ILE A 56 -12.63 -12.78 -8.85
C ILE A 56 -13.96 -12.10 -9.16
N SER A 57 -14.85 -12.04 -8.18
CA SER A 57 -16.07 -11.28 -8.32
C SER A 57 -15.73 -9.79 -8.45
N THR A 58 -16.16 -9.19 -9.55
CA THR A 58 -16.12 -7.72 -9.73
C THR A 58 -17.36 -7.05 -9.16
N SER A 59 -18.34 -7.83 -8.68
CA SER A 59 -19.46 -7.28 -7.92
C SER A 59 -19.00 -6.98 -6.50
N TYR A 60 -19.23 -5.74 -6.08
CA TYR A 60 -19.17 -5.35 -4.69
C TYR A 60 -20.60 -5.18 -4.19
N GLU A 61 -20.90 -5.78 -3.04
CA GLU A 61 -22.19 -5.57 -2.38
C GLU A 61 -22.06 -4.34 -1.49
N LYS A 62 -22.88 -3.32 -1.76
CA LYS A 62 -23.03 -2.22 -0.81
C LYS A 62 -23.85 -2.75 0.36
N ILE A 63 -23.19 -3.06 1.46
CA ILE A 63 -23.86 -3.38 2.73
C ILE A 63 -24.37 -2.04 3.28
N PRO A 64 -25.70 -1.80 3.35
CA PRO A 64 -26.24 -0.49 3.73
C PRO A 64 -25.83 -0.06 5.14
N ASP A 65 -25.65 -1.03 6.04
CA ASP A 65 -25.25 -0.80 7.44
C ASP A 65 -23.74 -0.99 7.69
N ALA A 66 -22.94 -1.20 6.64
CA ALA A 66 -21.50 -1.32 6.83
C ALA A 66 -20.91 0.03 7.25
N ILE A 67 -20.22 0.03 8.38
CA ILE A 67 -19.35 1.13 8.77
C ILE A 67 -18.09 1.02 7.89
N TYR A 68 -18.12 1.66 6.73
CA TYR A 68 -16.95 1.80 5.89
C TYR A 68 -15.89 2.59 6.68
N THR A 69 -14.68 2.03 6.77
CA THR A 69 -13.53 2.67 7.45
C THR A 69 -13.04 3.94 6.76
N SER A 70 -13.71 4.35 5.67
CA SER A 70 -13.56 5.65 5.01
C SER A 70 -14.31 6.80 5.69
N ARG A 71 -14.89 6.60 6.88
CA ARG A 71 -15.25 7.74 7.76
C ARG A 71 -13.99 8.61 7.97
N VAL A 72 -14.19 9.93 8.10
CA VAL A 72 -13.14 10.94 8.34
C VAL A 72 -12.05 10.37 9.23
N PHE A 73 -10.91 10.09 8.61
CA PHE A 73 -9.79 9.43 9.24
C PHE A 73 -9.08 10.47 10.11
N THR A 74 -9.43 10.52 11.39
CA THR A 74 -8.73 11.40 12.34
C THR A 74 -7.44 10.71 12.78
N PHE A 75 -6.30 11.35 12.48
CA PHE A 75 -4.97 10.83 12.85
C PHE A 75 -4.77 10.72 14.38
N SER A 76 -5.65 11.35 15.16
CA SER A 76 -5.61 11.37 16.63
C SER A 76 -5.70 10.01 17.30
N ASN A 77 -6.24 8.98 16.61
CA ASN A 77 -6.38 7.63 17.16
C ASN A 77 -5.28 6.66 16.71
N LEU A 78 -4.28 7.12 15.95
CA LEU A 78 -3.19 6.27 15.47
C LEU A 78 -1.99 6.31 16.42
N PRO A 79 -1.25 5.18 16.56
CA PRO A 79 0.01 5.19 17.28
C PRO A 79 1.03 6.10 16.58
N LYS A 80 1.85 6.80 17.37
CA LYS A 80 2.90 7.66 16.83
C LYS A 80 3.80 6.85 15.89
N PRO A 81 4.10 7.36 14.67
CA PRO A 81 4.96 6.65 13.73
C PRO A 81 6.35 6.42 14.33
N VAL A 82 6.82 5.18 14.36
CA VAL A 82 8.14 4.82 14.95
C VAL A 82 9.30 5.28 14.06
N ASN A 83 9.01 5.57 12.79
CA ASN A 83 9.91 6.05 11.75
C ASN A 83 10.07 7.58 11.75
N SER A 84 9.66 8.27 12.82
CA SER A 84 9.39 9.70 12.80
C SER A 84 10.21 10.47 13.85
N SER A 85 11.41 10.92 13.48
CA SER A 85 11.93 12.17 14.02
C SER A 85 11.57 13.36 13.13
N ILE A 86 11.49 13.14 11.80
CA ILE A 86 11.19 14.17 10.79
C ILE A 86 9.68 14.33 10.55
N ILE A 87 8.88 13.27 10.63
CA ILE A 87 7.43 13.36 10.36
C ILE A 87 6.70 14.01 11.54
N THR A 88 7.23 13.90 12.76
CA THR A 88 6.57 14.39 13.98
C THR A 88 6.46 15.91 13.94
N SER A 89 7.48 16.61 13.44
CA SER A 89 7.43 18.07 13.30
C SER A 89 6.36 18.52 12.31
N TYR A 90 6.12 17.78 11.21
CA TYR A 90 5.05 18.11 10.26
C TYR A 90 3.64 17.86 10.82
N LEU A 91 3.49 16.88 11.72
CA LEU A 91 2.21 16.53 12.33
C LEU A 91 1.88 17.40 13.56
N GLU A 92 2.89 17.86 14.29
CA GLU A 92 2.69 18.80 15.42
C GLU A 92 2.17 20.17 14.93
N ASP A 93 2.52 20.58 13.71
CA ASP A 93 2.02 21.81 13.08
C ASP A 93 0.52 21.72 12.67
N GLU A 94 -0.08 20.52 12.63
CA GLU A 94 -1.51 20.34 12.28
C GLU A 94 -2.46 20.48 13.47
N GLU A 95 -1.98 20.50 14.72
CA GLU A 95 -2.86 20.69 15.90
C GLU A 95 -3.52 22.09 15.90
N ASP A 96 -2.98 23.04 15.13
CA ASP A 96 -3.55 24.37 14.87
C ASP A 96 -4.28 24.49 13.51
N ASN A 97 -4.25 23.48 12.64
CA ASN A 97 -4.88 23.55 11.32
C ASN A 97 -6.34 23.07 11.35
N LYS A 98 -7.24 23.94 11.83
CA LYS A 98 -8.70 23.75 11.73
C LYS A 98 -9.24 23.77 10.28
N ASP A 99 -8.40 24.05 9.29
CA ASP A 99 -8.81 24.26 7.89
C ASP A 99 -8.64 23.04 6.98
N CYS A 100 -8.11 21.90 7.46
CA CYS A 100 -8.16 20.65 6.72
C CYS A 100 -9.52 19.93 6.91
N GLN A 101 -10.60 20.67 6.71
CA GLN A 101 -11.89 20.05 6.39
C GLN A 101 -11.89 19.82 4.88
N ASP A 102 -11.73 18.57 4.48
CA ASP A 102 -11.84 18.14 3.09
C ASP A 102 -13.26 18.43 2.60
N SER A 103 -13.44 19.63 2.05
CA SER A 103 -14.73 20.32 1.88
C SER A 103 -15.59 19.72 0.75
N LYS A 104 -15.21 18.54 0.26
CA LYS A 104 -15.89 17.78 -0.80
C LYS A 104 -16.67 16.56 -0.28
N LEU A 105 -16.66 16.29 1.02
CA LEU A 105 -17.35 15.13 1.60
C LEU A 105 -18.82 15.39 1.98
N PHE A 106 -19.28 16.65 1.89
CA PHE A 106 -20.67 17.02 2.18
C PHE A 106 -21.68 16.42 1.19
N ASP A 107 -21.25 16.07 -0.03
CA ASP A 107 -22.14 15.53 -1.07
C ASP A 107 -22.39 14.00 -0.96
N LEU A 108 -21.83 13.34 0.06
CA LEU A 108 -22.01 11.90 0.30
C LEU A 108 -23.17 11.57 1.25
N GLU A 109 -23.86 12.58 1.78
CA GLU A 109 -25.03 12.37 2.63
C GLU A 109 -26.23 11.96 1.76
N VAL A 110 -26.53 10.65 1.75
CA VAL A 110 -27.72 10.11 1.08
C VAL A 110 -28.94 10.49 1.91
N PRO A 111 -29.96 11.18 1.35
CA PRO A 111 -31.16 11.52 2.09
C PRO A 111 -31.86 10.24 2.54
N SER A 112 -32.17 10.16 3.83
CA SER A 112 -33.04 9.15 4.40
C SER A 112 -34.47 9.37 3.90
N ASN A 113 -35.02 8.39 3.16
CA ASN A 113 -36.45 8.29 2.88
C ASN A 113 -37.23 7.85 4.13
#